data_AF-A0A922MH82-F1
#
_entry.id   AF-A0A922MH82-F1
#
_cell.length_a   1.000
_cell.length_b   1.000
_cell.length_c   1.000
_cell.angle_alpha   90.00
_cell.angle_beta   90.00
_cell.angle_gamma   90.00
#
_symmetry.space_group_name_H-M   'P 1'
#
loop_
_entity.id
_entity.type
_entity.pdbx_description
1 polymer ?
#
loop_
_entity_poly.entity_id
_entity_poly.type
_entity_poly.pdbx_seq_one_letter_code
_entity_poly.pdbx_strand_id
1 'polypeptide(L)'
;MAKFACLVLCVVAASLGSIQVAKGESLRESLRPVIVACSKEHEVTDAQIQAANDAGSPASIKPCFIACVLKKAGFISEQGEYDLDTGLKNLRQFVKDDEQYKKLEEVAKQCASDYHLNESVTRTNLQHLF
;
A
#
# COMPACT_ATOMS: atom_id res chain seq x y z
N MET A 1 -2.28 31.11 -18.32
CA MET A 1 -1.22 30.07 -18.29
C MET A 1 -1.86 28.76 -17.81
N ALA A 2 -2.49 28.00 -18.71
CA ALA A 2 -3.34 26.85 -18.35
C ALA A 2 -2.94 25.55 -19.09
N LYS A 3 -1.80 25.54 -19.79
CA LYS A 3 -1.40 24.43 -20.67
C LYS A 3 -0.57 23.36 -19.94
N PHE A 4 0.15 23.74 -18.88
CA PHE A 4 1.03 22.83 -18.14
C PHE A 4 0.34 22.11 -16.98
N ALA A 5 -0.74 22.66 -16.42
CA ALA A 5 -1.49 22.03 -15.34
C ALA A 5 -2.22 20.76 -15.78
N CYS A 6 -2.65 20.69 -17.04
CA CYS A 6 -3.38 19.53 -17.58
C CYS A 6 -2.43 18.34 -17.88
N LEU A 7 -1.20 18.62 -18.31
CA LEU A 7 -0.20 17.58 -18.61
C LEU A 7 0.32 16.88 -17.35
N VAL A 8 0.50 17.63 -16.24
CA VAL A 8 0.96 17.06 -14.97
C VAL A 8 -0.09 16.12 -14.36
N LEU A 9 -1.38 16.43 -14.51
CA LEU A 9 -2.47 15.59 -14.01
C LEU A 9 -2.59 14.25 -14.78
N CYS A 10 -2.33 14.26 -16.10
CA CYS A 10 -2.36 13.05 -16.93
C CYS A 10 -1.21 12.09 -16.63
N VAL A 11 -0.03 12.60 -16.27
CA VAL A 11 1.14 11.75 -15.95
C VAL A 11 0.92 11.00 -14.63
N VAL A 12 0.34 11.66 -13.62
CA VAL A 12 0.03 11.01 -12.33
C VAL A 12 -1.04 9.91 -12.47
N ALA A 13 -2.04 10.11 -13.33
CA ALA A 13 -3.07 9.10 -13.61
C ALA A 13 -2.50 7.88 -14.38
N ALA A 14 -1.53 8.10 -15.27
CA ALA A 14 -0.89 7.02 -16.03
C ALA A 14 0.01 6.12 -15.16
N SER A 15 0.64 6.70 -14.11
CA SER A 15 1.51 5.94 -13.19
C SER A 15 0.75 5.04 -12.21
N LEU A 16 -0.52 5.36 -11.92
CA LEU A 16 -1.36 4.60 -10.96
C LEU A 16 -2.25 3.54 -11.64
N GLY A 17 -2.35 3.54 -12.97
CA GLY A 17 -3.21 2.63 -13.74
C GLY A 17 -2.81 1.15 -13.70
N SER A 18 -1.65 0.82 -13.12
CA SER A 18 -1.05 -0.52 -13.20
C SER A 18 -1.06 -1.31 -11.91
N ILE A 19 -1.60 -0.79 -10.80
CA ILE A 19 -1.65 -1.53 -9.53
C ILE A 19 -2.88 -2.46 -9.53
N GLN A 20 -2.90 -3.42 -10.45
CA GLN A 20 -3.67 -4.67 -10.26
C GLN A 20 -2.76 -5.68 -9.57
N VAL A 21 -2.23 -5.30 -8.41
CA VAL A 21 -1.38 -6.18 -7.61
C VAL A 21 -2.29 -7.08 -6.80
N ALA A 22 -2.43 -8.31 -7.30
CA ALA A 22 -3.09 -9.44 -6.63
C ALA A 22 -4.58 -9.21 -6.30
N LYS A 23 -5.43 -9.22 -7.32
CA LYS A 23 -6.82 -9.67 -7.13
C LYS A 23 -6.77 -11.18 -6.89
N GLY A 24 -6.71 -11.57 -5.62
CA GLY A 24 -6.74 -12.96 -5.20
C GLY A 24 -7.35 -13.05 -3.82
N GLU A 25 -8.49 -13.74 -3.71
CA GLU A 25 -9.11 -14.11 -2.42
C GLU A 25 -8.06 -14.65 -1.44
N SER A 26 -7.06 -15.37 -1.93
CA SER A 26 -5.96 -15.95 -1.15
C SER A 26 -5.14 -14.95 -0.35
N LEU A 27 -4.79 -13.76 -0.88
CA LEU A 27 -3.95 -12.80 -0.12
C LEU A 27 -4.76 -12.13 0.98
N ARG A 28 -5.97 -11.68 0.64
CA ARG A 28 -6.89 -11.07 1.58
C ARG A 28 -7.27 -12.04 2.69
N GLU A 29 -7.41 -13.32 2.35
CA GLU A 29 -7.63 -14.40 3.31
C GLU A 29 -6.44 -14.58 4.26
N SER A 30 -5.24 -14.72 3.70
CA SER A 30 -4.03 -14.93 4.51
C SER A 30 -3.72 -13.74 5.42
N LEU A 31 -4.09 -12.53 5.02
CA LEU A 31 -3.92 -11.31 5.83
C LEU A 31 -5.14 -10.97 6.69
N ARG A 32 -6.22 -11.76 6.66
CA ARG A 32 -7.47 -11.47 7.39
C ARG A 32 -7.25 -11.15 8.86
N PRO A 33 -6.44 -11.89 9.65
CA PRO A 33 -6.22 -11.56 11.06
C PRO A 33 -5.65 -10.14 11.27
N VAL A 34 -4.72 -9.73 10.39
CA VAL A 34 -4.12 -8.39 10.41
C VAL A 34 -5.14 -7.33 10.00
N ILE A 35 -5.88 -7.60 8.92
CA ILE A 35 -6.93 -6.70 8.40
C ILE A 35 -8.01 -6.45 9.46
N VAL A 36 -8.49 -7.49 10.13
CA VAL A 36 -9.53 -7.38 11.18
C VAL A 36 -9.01 -6.57 12.37
N ALA A 37 -7.78 -6.82 12.82
CA ALA A 37 -7.18 -6.06 13.91
C ALA A 37 -7.09 -4.56 13.58
N CYS A 38 -6.59 -4.21 12.39
CA CYS A 38 -6.48 -2.82 11.95
C CYS A 38 -7.84 -2.16 11.65
N SER A 39 -8.81 -2.93 11.16
CA SER A 39 -10.17 -2.43 10.92
C SER A 39 -10.83 -1.96 12.21
N LYS A 40 -10.63 -2.73 13.30
CA LYS A 40 -11.12 -2.37 14.64
C LYS A 40 -10.41 -1.14 15.20
N GLU A 41 -9.09 -1.04 15.02
CA GLU A 41 -8.28 0.07 15.52
C GLU A 41 -8.60 1.41 14.84
N HIS A 42 -8.94 1.38 13.55
CA HIS A 42 -9.14 2.58 12.75
C HIS A 42 -10.58 2.79 12.28
N GLU A 43 -11.53 2.02 12.79
CA GLU A 43 -12.95 2.09 12.44
C GLU A 43 -13.16 2.09 10.92
N VAL A 44 -12.59 1.07 10.27
CA VAL A 44 -12.78 0.79 8.84
C VAL A 44 -13.71 -0.41 8.71
N THR A 45 -14.72 -0.29 7.87
CA THR A 45 -15.71 -1.35 7.64
C THR A 45 -15.33 -2.23 6.45
N ASP A 46 -15.83 -3.47 6.42
CA ASP A 46 -15.65 -4.36 5.27
C ASP A 46 -16.21 -3.77 3.98
N ALA A 47 -17.28 -2.98 4.05
CA ALA A 47 -17.85 -2.29 2.89
C ALA A 47 -16.89 -1.24 2.30
N GLN A 48 -16.17 -0.50 3.15
CA GLN A 48 -15.14 0.45 2.70
C GLN A 48 -13.95 -0.29 2.08
N ILE A 49 -13.54 -1.41 2.69
CA ILE A 49 -12.48 -2.28 2.15
C ILE A 49 -12.89 -2.83 0.78
N GLN A 50 -14.14 -3.28 0.64
CA GLN A 50 -14.65 -3.80 -0.62
C GLN A 50 -14.72 -2.71 -1.69
N ALA A 51 -15.26 -1.53 -1.36
CA ALA A 51 -15.37 -0.41 -2.29
C ALA A 51 -14.01 0.02 -2.85
N ALA A 52 -12.97 0.05 -2.02
CA ALA A 52 -11.61 0.35 -2.46
C ALA A 52 -11.00 -0.72 -3.37
N ASN A 53 -11.24 -2.01 -3.04
CA ASN A 53 -10.83 -3.12 -3.89
C ASN A 53 -11.54 -3.11 -5.25
N ASP A 54 -12.83 -2.77 -5.28
CA ASP A 54 -13.61 -2.67 -6.51
C ASP A 54 -13.16 -1.48 -7.37
N ALA A 55 -12.81 -0.36 -6.72
CA ALA A 55 -12.23 0.81 -7.37
C ALA A 55 -10.77 0.60 -7.82
N GLY A 56 -10.09 -0.45 -7.33
CA GLY A 56 -8.66 -0.65 -7.55
C GLY A 56 -7.80 0.49 -7.00
N SER A 57 -8.28 1.18 -5.95
CA SER A 57 -7.65 2.39 -5.44
C SER A 57 -7.80 2.50 -3.92
N PRO A 58 -6.72 2.84 -3.19
CA PRO A 58 -6.79 3.06 -1.75
C PRO A 58 -7.39 4.42 -1.36
N ALA A 59 -7.74 5.28 -2.32
CA ALA A 59 -8.11 6.69 -2.06
C ALA A 59 -9.32 6.88 -1.13
N SER A 60 -10.21 5.90 -1.06
CA SER A 60 -11.41 5.92 -0.20
C SER A 60 -11.19 5.31 1.19
N ILE A 61 -9.99 4.77 1.48
CA ILE A 61 -9.66 4.14 2.77
C ILE A 61 -8.80 5.07 3.60
N LYS A 62 -9.04 5.06 4.93
CA LYS A 62 -8.24 5.77 5.91
C LYS A 62 -6.76 5.39 5.78
N PRO A 63 -5.84 6.33 5.52
CA PRO A 63 -4.41 6.03 5.39
C PRO A 63 -3.81 5.31 6.60
N CYS A 64 -4.27 5.64 7.81
CA CYS A 64 -3.82 5.00 9.05
C CYS A 64 -4.13 3.48 9.08
N PHE A 65 -5.25 3.06 8.48
CA PHE A 65 -5.56 1.64 8.35
C PHE A 65 -4.55 0.91 7.46
N ILE A 66 -4.17 1.53 6.34
CA ILE A 66 -3.16 0.97 5.42
C ILE A 66 -1.81 0.86 6.13
N ALA A 67 -1.40 1.93 6.83
CA ALA A 67 -0.17 1.94 7.62
C ALA A 67 -0.17 0.86 8.71
N CYS A 68 -1.28 0.66 9.42
CA CYS A 68 -1.44 -0.41 10.40
C CYS A 68 -1.23 -1.80 9.80
N VAL A 69 -1.85 -2.07 8.63
CA VAL A 69 -1.71 -3.37 7.96
C VAL A 69 -0.26 -3.62 7.56
N LEU A 70 0.41 -2.63 6.96
CA LEU A 70 1.81 -2.74 6.54
C LEU A 70 2.77 -2.89 7.73
N LYS A 71 2.52 -2.16 8.82
CA LYS A 71 3.29 -2.27 10.08
C LYS A 71 3.15 -3.64 10.71
N LYS A 72 1.91 -4.15 10.85
CA LYS A 72 1.66 -5.49 11.41
C LYS A 72 2.14 -6.62 10.49
N ALA A 73 2.21 -6.39 9.18
CA ALA A 73 2.84 -7.29 8.22
C ALA A 73 4.38 -7.23 8.27
N GLY A 74 4.96 -6.19 8.88
CA GLY A 74 6.41 -6.01 9.05
C GLY A 74 7.11 -5.27 7.91
N PHE A 75 6.37 -4.65 6.99
CA PHE A 75 6.93 -3.78 5.94
C PHE A 75 7.24 -2.37 6.43
N ILE A 76 6.70 -1.98 7.60
CA ILE A 76 6.99 -0.72 8.26
C ILE A 76 7.43 -1.02 9.69
N SER A 77 8.61 -0.53 10.08
CA SER A 77 9.16 -0.70 11.42
C SER A 77 8.40 0.14 12.47
N GLU A 78 8.71 -0.06 13.76
CA GLU A 78 8.16 0.79 14.83
C GLU A 78 8.52 2.27 14.67
N GLN A 79 9.66 2.55 14.04
CA GLN A 79 10.17 3.87 13.73
C GLN A 79 9.54 4.48 12.47
N GLY A 80 8.69 3.74 11.76
CA GLY A 80 8.05 4.19 10.51
C GLY A 80 8.91 4.01 9.27
N GLU A 81 9.99 3.23 9.34
CA GLU A 81 10.90 2.99 8.22
C GLU A 81 10.46 1.78 7.40
N TYR A 82 10.69 1.80 6.09
CA TYR A 82 10.38 0.67 5.22
C TYR A 82 11.36 -0.48 5.47
N ASP A 83 10.86 -1.62 5.94
CA ASP A 83 11.65 -2.84 6.23
C ASP A 83 11.26 -3.95 5.25
N LEU A 84 11.95 -3.96 4.11
CA LEU A 84 11.70 -4.93 3.04
C LEU A 84 11.98 -6.36 3.48
N ASP A 85 13.08 -6.59 4.21
CA ASP A 85 13.54 -7.94 4.56
C ASP A 85 12.59 -8.60 5.55
N THR A 86 12.19 -7.89 6.61
CA THR A 86 11.19 -8.39 7.57
C THR A 86 9.84 -8.59 6.90
N GLY A 87 9.42 -7.63 6.07
CA GLY A 87 8.16 -7.70 5.33
C GLY A 87 8.08 -8.92 4.41
N LEU A 88 9.11 -9.19 3.61
CA LEU A 88 9.15 -10.35 2.71
C LEU A 88 9.21 -11.68 3.47
N LYS A 89 10.01 -11.74 4.55
CA LYS A 89 10.07 -12.90 5.44
C LYS A 89 8.70 -13.24 6.01
N ASN A 90 7.96 -12.24 6.48
CA ASN A 90 6.62 -12.42 7.03
C ASN A 90 5.61 -12.76 5.93
N LEU A 91 5.66 -12.07 4.80
CA LEU A 91 4.77 -12.32 3.66
C LEU A 91 4.80 -13.79 3.22
N ARG A 92 5.98 -14.42 3.21
CA ARG A 92 6.12 -15.86 2.86
C ARG A 92 5.42 -16.80 3.84
N GLN A 93 5.18 -16.36 5.08
CA GLN A 93 4.40 -17.12 6.05
C GLN A 93 2.93 -17.17 5.66
N PHE A 94 2.43 -16.12 5.01
CA PHE A 94 1.03 -15.93 4.62
C PHE A 94 0.73 -16.39 3.18
N VAL A 95 1.67 -16.19 2.25
CA VAL A 95 1.50 -16.49 0.82
C VAL A 95 2.28 -17.74 0.47
N LYS A 96 1.55 -18.86 0.26
CA LYS A 96 2.14 -20.17 -0.09
C LYS A 96 2.28 -20.39 -1.59
N ASP A 97 1.50 -19.66 -2.38
CA ASP A 97 1.61 -19.70 -3.83
C ASP A 97 2.85 -18.92 -4.28
N ASP A 98 3.72 -19.59 -5.04
CA ASP A 98 5.03 -19.04 -5.44
C ASP A 98 4.90 -17.90 -6.47
N GLU A 99 3.94 -18.02 -7.39
CA GLU A 99 3.72 -16.99 -8.42
C GLU A 99 3.17 -15.71 -7.79
N GLN A 100 2.19 -15.85 -6.89
CA GLN A 100 1.62 -14.76 -6.13
C GLN A 100 2.65 -14.11 -5.21
N TYR A 101 3.47 -14.92 -4.53
CA TYR A 101 4.56 -14.40 -3.70
C TYR A 101 5.54 -13.58 -4.54
N LYS A 102 5.97 -14.09 -5.70
CA LYS A 102 6.91 -13.40 -6.58
C LYS A 102 6.37 -12.05 -7.07
N LYS A 103 5.10 -11.99 -7.47
CA LYS A 103 4.45 -10.72 -7.87
C LYS A 103 4.44 -9.69 -6.74
N LEU A 104 4.12 -10.13 -5.52
CA LEU A 104 4.11 -9.25 -4.35
C LEU A 104 5.51 -8.82 -3.93
N GLU A 105 6.49 -9.72 -4.06
CA GLU A 105 7.91 -9.42 -3.82
C GLU A 105 8.43 -8.35 -4.80
N GLU A 106 8.11 -8.48 -6.09
CA GLU A 106 8.47 -7.48 -7.11
C GLU A 106 7.89 -6.10 -6.77
N VAL A 107 6.62 -6.05 -6.36
CA VAL A 107 5.96 -4.80 -5.97
C VAL A 107 6.58 -4.20 -4.70
N ALA A 108 6.87 -5.02 -3.69
CA ALA A 108 7.54 -4.56 -2.47
C ALA A 108 8.92 -3.96 -2.78
N LYS A 109 9.70 -4.60 -3.66
CA LYS A 109 11.00 -4.08 -4.12
C LYS A 109 10.87 -2.77 -4.90
N GLN A 110 9.83 -2.63 -5.71
CA GLN A 110 9.54 -1.38 -6.42
C GLN A 110 9.23 -0.24 -5.43
N CYS A 111 8.42 -0.50 -4.40
CA CYS A 111 8.17 0.50 -3.35
C CYS A 111 9.48 0.98 -2.71
N ALA A 112 10.43 0.09 -2.40
CA ALA A 112 11.76 0.45 -1.89
C ALA A 112 12.55 1.34 -2.86
N SER A 113 12.43 1.09 -4.16
CA SER A 113 13.17 1.79 -5.21
C SER A 113 12.60 3.19 -5.50
N ASP A 114 11.28 3.34 -5.45
CA ASP A 114 10.59 4.61 -5.69
C ASP A 114 10.80 5.61 -4.54
N TYR A 115 11.16 5.16 -3.33
CA TYR A 115 11.62 6.05 -2.24
C TYR A 115 12.85 6.88 -2.65
N HIS A 116 13.69 6.41 -3.59
CA HIS A 116 14.83 7.18 -4.09
C HIS A 116 14.46 8.25 -5.15
N LEU A 117 13.23 8.28 -5.66
CA LEU A 117 12.80 9.27 -6.65
C LEU A 117 12.05 10.46 -6.04
N ASN A 118 11.86 10.48 -4.71
CA ASN A 118 10.98 11.46 -4.09
C ASN A 118 11.45 12.04 -2.74
N GLU A 119 12.76 12.28 -2.60
CA GLU A 119 13.28 13.04 -1.44
C GLU A 119 12.72 14.48 -1.37
N SER A 120 12.12 14.99 -2.45
CA SER A 120 11.53 16.33 -2.53
C SER A 120 10.05 16.42 -2.12
N VAL A 121 9.28 15.34 -1.99
CA VAL A 121 7.85 15.42 -1.59
C VAL A 121 7.60 14.93 -0.15
N THR A 122 8.45 14.06 0.39
CA THR A 122 8.24 13.52 1.76
C THR A 122 8.47 14.58 2.85
N ARG A 123 9.28 15.62 2.58
CA ARG A 123 9.53 16.70 3.57
C ARG A 123 8.46 17.80 3.59
N THR A 124 7.68 17.96 2.52
CA THR A 124 6.69 19.07 2.42
C THR A 124 5.31 18.68 2.96
N ASN A 125 4.96 17.40 2.99
CA ASN A 125 3.63 16.96 3.44
C ASN A 125 3.53 16.53 4.92
N LEU A 126 4.64 16.41 5.65
CA LEU A 126 4.56 16.17 7.10
C LEU A 126 4.32 17.46 7.93
N GLN A 127 4.49 18.65 7.35
CA GLN A 127 4.20 19.93 8.04
C GLN A 127 2.72 20.34 7.99
N HIS A 128 1.88 19.58 7.28
CA HIS A 128 0.43 19.84 7.17
C HIS A 128 -0.45 18.78 7.85
N LEU A 129 0.14 17.91 8.66
CA LEU A 129 -0.56 16.84 9.37
C LEU A 129 -0.33 16.86 10.90
N PHE A 130 -0.14 18.06 11.46
CA PHE A 130 -0.63 18.35 12.81
C PHE A 130 -2.15 18.47 12.77
#